data_AF-A0A4Z2FR30-F1
#
_entry.id   AF-A0A4Z2FR30-F1
#
_cell.length_a   1.000
_cell.length_b   1.000
_cell.length_c   1.000
_cell.angle_alpha   90.00
_cell.angle_beta   90.00
_cell.angle_gamma   90.00
#
_symmetry.space_group_name_H-M   'P 1'
#
loop_
_entity.id
_entity.type
_entity.pdbx_description
1 polymer ?
#
loop_
_entity_poly.entity_id
_entity_poly.type
_entity_poly.pdbx_seq_one_letter_code
_entity_poly.pdbx_strand_id
1 'polypeptide(L)'
;MKPGVVLFLFGCRNEEAEEDCSRAVALDGSYAKAFARRATARVALGKLEEAKQDFQEVLKLEPGNKQALNQLQKLQISAASSGLLQTPDATQRRTVQPVDKPTHLRSTQIKPEAFADILRNSLEPELLNRLLSALHGFYMRNEAPAVTLEVLRSLASVRRFDMAVMFLSAPEKKDLKELFDFLQRAAPEGSSVAALQKKYGV
;
A
#
# COMPACT_ATOMS: atom_id res chain seq x y z
N MET A 1 15.18 -9.27 3.75
CA MET A 1 14.31 -8.40 4.57
C MET A 1 12.95 -8.28 3.91
N LYS A 2 11.89 -8.39 4.71
CA LYS A 2 10.51 -8.56 4.25
C LYS A 2 9.94 -7.20 3.80
N PRO A 3 9.10 -7.13 2.76
CA PRO A 3 8.48 -5.90 2.26
C PRO A 3 7.42 -5.31 3.21
N GLY A 4 7.43 -5.64 4.50
CA GLY A 4 6.30 -5.48 5.42
C GLY A 4 5.78 -4.06 5.54
N VAL A 5 6.64 -3.06 5.38
CA VAL A 5 6.30 -1.66 5.65
C VAL A 5 5.76 -0.98 4.40
N VAL A 6 6.31 -1.34 3.24
CA VAL A 6 5.68 -0.99 1.96
C VAL A 6 4.33 -1.69 1.83
N LEU A 7 4.22 -2.97 2.22
CA LEU A 7 2.96 -3.71 2.19
C LEU A 7 1.93 -3.10 3.16
N PHE A 8 2.36 -2.68 4.34
CA PHE A 8 1.51 -1.99 5.32
C PHE A 8 1.04 -0.64 4.77
N LEU A 9 1.92 0.15 4.16
CA LEU A 9 1.55 1.44 3.57
C LEU A 9 0.65 1.30 2.36
N PHE A 10 0.91 0.33 1.49
CA PHE A 10 0.02 0.02 0.39
C PHE A 10 -1.32 -0.48 0.92
N GLY A 11 -1.31 -1.32 1.97
CA GLY A 11 -2.50 -1.81 2.67
C GLY A 11 -3.35 -0.66 3.21
N CYS A 12 -2.80 0.19 4.07
CA CYS A 12 -3.51 1.32 4.66
C CYS A 12 -4.06 2.30 3.62
N ARG A 13 -3.32 2.54 2.53
CA ARG A 13 -3.77 3.43 1.45
C ARG A 13 -4.95 2.86 0.67
N ASN A 14 -5.06 1.52 0.60
CA ASN A 14 -6.22 0.86 0.01
C ASN A 14 -7.43 0.85 0.97
N GLU A 15 -7.21 0.74 2.28
CA GLU A 15 -8.30 0.84 3.28
C GLU A 15 -8.96 2.23 3.27
N GLU A 16 -8.15 3.30 3.28
CA GLU A 16 -8.67 4.67 3.14
C GLU A 16 -9.39 4.88 1.81
N ALA A 17 -8.82 4.35 0.72
CA ALA A 17 -9.46 4.43 -0.59
C ALA A 17 -10.81 3.69 -0.62
N GLU A 18 -10.94 2.58 0.10
CA GLU A 18 -12.22 1.86 0.26
C GLU A 18 -13.24 2.72 1.01
N GLU A 19 -12.85 3.36 2.13
CA GLU A 19 -13.72 4.21 2.93
C GLU A 19 -14.17 5.46 2.16
N ASP A 20 -13.23 6.15 1.50
CA ASP A 20 -13.52 7.31 0.66
C ASP A 20 -14.51 6.98 -0.45
N CYS A 21 -14.27 5.87 -1.15
CA CYS A 21 -15.18 5.45 -2.21
C CYS A 21 -16.52 4.98 -1.64
N SER A 22 -16.56 4.42 -0.43
CA SER A 22 -17.81 4.04 0.23
C SER A 22 -18.66 5.25 0.59
N ARG A 23 -18.04 6.33 1.08
CA ARG A 23 -18.72 7.62 1.27
C ARG A 23 -19.23 8.18 -0.04
N ALA A 24 -18.42 8.15 -1.11
CA ALA A 24 -18.81 8.66 -2.41
C ALA A 24 -20.01 7.89 -3.00
N VAL A 25 -20.04 6.56 -2.87
CA VAL A 25 -21.16 5.72 -3.30
C VAL A 25 -22.41 5.94 -2.44
N ALA A 26 -22.25 6.22 -1.14
CA ALA A 26 -23.38 6.55 -0.26
C ALA A 26 -24.02 7.90 -0.63
N LEU A 27 -23.22 8.84 -1.13
CA LEU A 27 -23.69 10.14 -1.62
C LEU A 27 -24.31 10.04 -3.02
N ASP A 28 -23.68 9.28 -3.91
CA ASP A 28 -24.17 9.05 -5.28
C ASP A 28 -24.04 7.56 -5.65
N GLY A 29 -25.18 6.87 -5.58
CA GLY A 29 -25.29 5.46 -5.94
C GLY A 29 -25.14 5.18 -7.44
N SER A 30 -25.09 6.20 -8.29
CA SER A 30 -24.85 6.07 -9.73
C SER A 30 -23.38 6.31 -10.14
N TYR A 31 -22.50 6.56 -9.17
CA TYR A 31 -21.12 6.94 -9.45
C TYR A 31 -20.23 5.73 -9.78
N ALA A 32 -20.32 5.23 -11.02
CA ALA A 32 -19.61 4.04 -11.50
C ALA A 32 -18.08 4.08 -11.26
N LYS A 33 -17.44 5.25 -11.35
CA LYS A 33 -16.00 5.39 -11.08
C LYS A 33 -15.65 5.14 -9.60
N ALA A 34 -16.50 5.54 -8.66
CA ALA A 34 -16.27 5.25 -7.24
C ALA A 34 -16.38 3.76 -6.96
N PHE A 35 -17.36 3.05 -7.54
CA PHE A 35 -17.43 1.60 -7.45
C PHE A 35 -16.18 0.92 -8.03
N ALA A 36 -15.70 1.34 -9.21
CA ALA A 36 -14.50 0.76 -9.82
C ALA A 36 -13.23 0.97 -8.98
N ARG A 37 -13.09 2.17 -8.36
CA ARG A 37 -11.98 2.48 -7.45
C ARG A 37 -12.08 1.68 -6.15
N ARG A 38 -13.27 1.57 -5.56
CA ARG A 38 -13.53 0.74 -4.38
C ARG A 38 -13.21 -0.72 -4.63
N ALA A 39 -13.66 -1.26 -5.76
CA ALA A 39 -13.37 -2.63 -6.17
C ALA A 39 -11.87 -2.89 -6.27
N THR A 40 -11.13 -1.98 -6.90
CA THR A 40 -9.67 -2.09 -7.06
C THR A 40 -8.95 -2.07 -5.70
N ALA A 41 -9.37 -1.18 -4.79
CA ALA A 41 -8.85 -1.12 -3.44
C ALA A 41 -9.13 -2.42 -2.68
N ARG A 42 -10.36 -2.95 -2.77
CA ARG A 42 -10.75 -4.24 -2.17
C ARG A 42 -9.98 -5.43 -2.71
N VAL A 43 -9.69 -5.48 -4.02
CA VAL A 43 -8.79 -6.49 -4.60
C VAL A 43 -7.41 -6.42 -3.95
N ALA A 44 -6.86 -5.21 -3.79
CA ALA A 44 -5.55 -5.03 -3.16
C ALA A 44 -5.54 -5.36 -1.66
N LEU A 45 -6.68 -5.27 -0.98
CA LEU A 45 -6.91 -5.71 0.40
C LEU A 45 -7.22 -7.20 0.55
N GLY A 46 -7.40 -7.93 -0.57
CA GLY A 46 -7.79 -9.34 -0.54
C GLY A 46 -9.28 -9.59 -0.29
N LYS A 47 -10.11 -8.54 -0.25
CA LYS A 47 -11.58 -8.61 -0.14
C LYS A 47 -12.21 -8.92 -1.51
N LEU A 48 -11.96 -10.12 -2.01
CA LEU A 48 -12.25 -10.49 -3.41
C LEU A 48 -13.75 -10.59 -3.70
N GLU A 49 -14.57 -11.03 -2.74
CA GLU A 49 -16.02 -11.16 -2.94
C GLU A 49 -16.71 -9.79 -2.99
N GLU A 50 -16.32 -8.88 -2.10
CA GLU A 50 -16.81 -7.50 -2.09
C GLU A 50 -16.34 -6.73 -3.33
N ALA A 51 -15.11 -6.98 -3.80
CA ALA A 51 -14.63 -6.42 -5.06
C ALA A 51 -15.45 -6.88 -6.27
N LYS A 52 -15.88 -8.16 -6.31
CA LYS A 52 -16.74 -8.68 -7.38
C LYS A 52 -18.09 -7.96 -7.40
N GLN A 53 -18.70 -7.76 -6.24
CA GLN A 53 -19.98 -7.03 -6.13
C GLN A 53 -19.85 -5.62 -6.69
N ASP A 54 -18.78 -4.91 -6.32
CA ASP A 54 -18.54 -3.56 -6.83
C ASP A 54 -18.34 -3.55 -8.35
N PHE A 55 -17.58 -4.49 -8.92
CA PHE A 55 -17.44 -4.59 -10.37
C PHE A 55 -18.75 -4.96 -11.07
N GLN A 56 -19.64 -5.74 -10.44
CA GLN A 56 -20.98 -6.01 -10.97
C GLN A 56 -21.83 -4.74 -10.99
N GLU A 57 -21.79 -3.91 -9.95
CA GLU A 57 -22.48 -2.61 -9.94
C GLU A 57 -21.95 -1.67 -11.02
N VAL A 58 -20.63 -1.64 -11.25
CA VAL A 58 -20.04 -0.88 -12.37
C VAL A 58 -20.62 -1.35 -13.70
N LEU A 59 -20.81 -2.65 -13.91
CA LEU A 59 -21.38 -3.17 -15.17
C LEU A 59 -22.88 -2.95 -15.31
N LYS A 60 -23.62 -2.82 -14.19
CA LYS A 60 -25.03 -2.40 -14.22
C LYS A 60 -25.15 -0.94 -14.67
N LEU A 61 -24.26 -0.07 -14.20
CA LEU A 61 -24.24 1.36 -14.54
C LEU A 61 -23.62 1.62 -15.92
N GLU A 62 -22.53 0.93 -16.23
CA GLU A 62 -21.76 1.05 -17.47
C GLU A 62 -21.49 -0.34 -18.09
N PRO A 63 -22.46 -0.91 -18.84
CA PRO A 63 -22.31 -2.24 -19.45
C PRO A 63 -21.14 -2.35 -20.44
N GLY A 64 -20.68 -1.22 -20.99
CA GLY A 64 -19.55 -1.14 -21.93
C GLY A 64 -18.18 -1.05 -21.26
N ASN A 65 -18.09 -1.07 -19.92
CA ASN A 65 -16.84 -0.86 -19.20
C ASN A 65 -15.93 -2.11 -19.29
N LYS A 66 -15.03 -2.09 -20.28
CA LYS A 66 -14.05 -3.16 -20.53
C LYS A 66 -13.12 -3.40 -19.34
N GLN A 67 -12.85 -2.39 -18.51
CA GLN A 67 -12.01 -2.56 -17.33
C GLN A 67 -12.70 -3.44 -16.30
N ALA A 68 -13.97 -3.13 -15.98
CA ALA A 68 -14.75 -3.91 -15.03
C ALA A 68 -14.93 -5.35 -15.49
N LEU A 69 -15.26 -5.59 -16.77
CA LEU A 69 -15.36 -6.94 -17.34
C LEU A 69 -14.06 -7.76 -17.17
N ASN A 70 -12.92 -7.17 -17.54
CA ASN A 70 -11.62 -7.85 -17.42
C ASN A 70 -11.26 -8.17 -15.96
N GLN A 71 -11.55 -7.26 -15.03
CA GLN A 71 -11.25 -7.49 -13.61
C GLN A 71 -12.17 -8.56 -13.01
N LEU A 72 -13.46 -8.55 -13.35
CA LEU A 72 -14.43 -9.55 -12.90
C LEU A 72 -14.05 -10.95 -13.40
N GLN A 73 -13.66 -11.06 -14.67
CA GLN A 73 -13.17 -12.31 -15.25
C GLN A 73 -11.90 -12.81 -14.55
N LYS A 74 -10.95 -11.92 -14.24
CA LYS A 74 -9.75 -12.28 -13.46
C LYS A 74 -10.11 -12.82 -12.08
N LEU A 75 -11.04 -12.16 -11.38
CA LEU A 75 -11.49 -12.57 -10.05
C LEU A 75 -12.26 -13.90 -10.05
N GLN A 76 -12.98 -14.21 -11.14
CA GLN A 76 -13.63 -15.50 -11.33
C GLN A 76 -12.63 -16.61 -11.62
N ILE A 77 -11.61 -16.36 -12.46
CA ILE A 77 -10.57 -17.35 -12.76
C ILE A 77 -9.73 -17.64 -11.51
N SER A 78 -9.39 -16.62 -10.72
CA SER A 78 -8.66 -16.81 -9.45
C SER A 78 -9.49 -17.59 -8.43
N ALA A 79 -10.80 -17.39 -8.36
CA ALA A 79 -11.68 -18.18 -7.50
C ALA A 79 -11.88 -19.61 -8.00
N ALA A 80 -11.99 -19.81 -9.32
CA ALA A 80 -12.13 -21.12 -9.94
C ALA A 80 -10.86 -21.97 -9.81
N SER A 81 -9.67 -21.35 -9.81
CA SER A 81 -8.40 -22.05 -9.58
C SER A 81 -8.19 -22.47 -8.13
N SER A 82 -8.93 -21.89 -7.17
CA SER A 82 -9.05 -22.40 -5.80
C SER A 82 -10.11 -23.50 -5.64
N GLY A 83 -10.93 -23.77 -6.67
CA GLY A 83 -12.10 -24.66 -6.59
C GLY A 83 -12.11 -25.86 -7.54
N LEU A 84 -11.05 -26.14 -8.31
CA LEU A 84 -11.03 -27.23 -9.30
C LEU A 84 -10.07 -28.37 -8.94
N LEU A 85 -10.54 -29.23 -8.03
CA LEU A 85 -10.53 -30.67 -8.26
C LEU A 85 -11.99 -31.04 -8.59
N GLN A 86 -12.17 -31.71 -9.74
CA GLN A 86 -13.43 -32.23 -10.34
C GLN A 86 -14.18 -31.19 -11.19
N THR A 87 -14.34 -31.30 -12.51
CA THR A 87 -14.69 -32.48 -13.34
C THR A 87 -13.98 -32.52 -14.71
N PRO A 88 -13.99 -33.65 -15.43
CA PRO A 88 -13.43 -33.80 -16.78
C PRO A 88 -14.42 -33.40 -17.90
N ASP A 89 -13.89 -33.35 -19.12
CA ASP A 89 -14.47 -32.97 -20.45
C ASP A 89 -14.39 -31.47 -20.81
N ALA A 90 -13.42 -31.05 -21.64
CA ALA A 90 -13.38 -31.17 -23.12
C ALA A 90 -14.54 -30.38 -23.74
N THR A 91 -14.40 -29.38 -24.60
CA THR A 91 -13.49 -29.10 -25.72
C THR A 91 -13.80 -27.64 -26.07
N GLN A 92 -12.86 -26.70 -26.19
CA GLN A 92 -12.26 -26.38 -27.49
C GLN A 92 -11.12 -25.38 -27.28
N ARG A 93 -9.92 -25.84 -27.59
CA ARG A 93 -8.67 -25.09 -27.59
C ARG A 93 -8.73 -24.01 -28.67
N ARG A 94 -8.43 -22.76 -28.32
CA ARG A 94 -7.61 -21.91 -29.20
C ARG A 94 -6.23 -21.84 -28.57
N THR A 95 -5.32 -22.58 -29.18
CA THR A 95 -3.88 -22.54 -28.96
C THR A 95 -3.37 -21.11 -29.13
N VAL A 96 -3.07 -20.46 -28.01
CA VAL A 96 -2.07 -19.39 -27.97
C VAL A 96 -0.97 -19.90 -27.05
N GLN A 97 0.24 -19.80 -27.58
CA GLN A 97 1.52 -20.27 -27.07
C GLN A 97 1.70 -19.96 -25.56
N PRO A 98 2.53 -20.72 -24.82
CA PRO A 98 2.86 -20.39 -23.45
C PRO A 98 3.58 -19.04 -23.45
N VAL A 99 2.83 -17.96 -23.30
CA VAL A 99 3.42 -16.67 -22.98
C VAL A 99 3.97 -16.85 -21.58
N ASP A 100 5.29 -16.95 -21.50
CA ASP A 100 6.08 -16.80 -20.29
C ASP A 100 5.38 -15.80 -19.39
N LYS A 101 4.90 -16.27 -18.24
CA LYS A 101 4.41 -15.37 -17.18
C LYS A 101 5.52 -14.34 -16.98
N PRO A 102 5.35 -13.05 -17.30
CA PRO A 102 6.31 -12.09 -16.85
C PRO A 102 6.13 -12.07 -15.33
N THR A 103 7.14 -12.62 -14.66
CA THR A 103 7.19 -12.93 -13.25
C THR A 103 7.40 -11.64 -12.45
N HIS A 104 6.61 -10.60 -12.71
CA HIS A 104 6.70 -9.31 -12.05
C HIS A 104 5.89 -9.21 -10.76
N LEU A 105 5.16 -10.27 -10.39
CA LEU A 105 4.45 -10.36 -9.09
C LEU A 105 5.23 -11.19 -8.05
N ARG A 106 6.55 -11.33 -8.22
CA ARG A 106 7.43 -11.77 -7.13
C ARG A 106 8.25 -10.58 -6.66
N SER A 107 7.87 -10.07 -5.49
CA SER A 107 8.80 -9.51 -4.51
C SER A 107 9.90 -8.62 -5.10
N THR A 108 9.53 -7.49 -5.70
CA THR A 108 10.50 -6.41 -5.81
C THR A 108 10.75 -5.93 -4.39
N GLN A 109 11.92 -6.27 -3.84
CA GLN A 109 12.55 -5.46 -2.80
C GLN A 109 12.54 -4.02 -3.33
N ILE A 110 11.56 -3.23 -2.90
CA ILE A 110 11.59 -1.80 -3.13
C ILE A 110 12.70 -1.31 -2.21
N LYS A 111 13.85 -0.99 -2.80
CA LYS A 111 14.96 -0.41 -2.07
C LYS A 111 14.50 0.88 -1.40
N PRO A 112 15.06 1.26 -0.24
CA PRO A 112 14.71 2.50 0.45
C PRO A 112 14.77 3.73 -0.46
N GLU A 113 15.62 3.74 -1.48
CA GLU A 113 15.70 4.84 -2.45
C GLU A 113 14.43 4.99 -3.33
N ALA A 114 13.82 3.87 -3.74
CA ALA A 114 12.61 3.89 -4.56
C ALA A 114 11.37 4.37 -3.76
N PHE A 115 11.47 4.37 -2.43
CA PHE A 115 10.45 4.93 -1.55
C PHE A 115 10.35 6.46 -1.67
N ALA A 116 11.50 7.14 -1.71
CA ALA A 116 11.56 8.59 -1.90
C ALA A 116 10.99 9.01 -3.26
N ASP A 117 11.15 8.17 -4.29
CA ASP A 117 10.60 8.41 -5.62
C ASP A 117 9.08 8.24 -5.69
N ILE A 118 8.53 7.24 -5.01
CA ILE A 118 7.08 7.03 -4.92
C ILE A 118 6.41 8.18 -4.14
N LEU A 119 7.07 8.70 -3.10
CA LEU A 119 6.55 9.77 -2.25
C LEU A 119 6.88 11.18 -2.76
N ARG A 120 7.72 11.30 -3.79
CA ARG A 120 8.31 12.56 -4.29
C ARG A 120 7.30 13.69 -4.50
N ASN A 121 6.09 13.36 -4.97
CA ASN A 121 5.05 14.34 -5.30
C ASN A 121 3.80 14.27 -4.41
N SER A 122 3.71 13.31 -3.48
CA SER A 122 2.49 12.97 -2.74
C SER A 122 2.69 12.82 -1.23
N LEU A 123 3.85 13.21 -0.69
CA LEU A 123 4.05 13.21 0.76
C LEU A 123 3.17 14.28 1.41
N GLU A 124 1.99 13.85 1.86
CA GLU A 124 1.06 14.63 2.68
C GLU A 124 1.39 14.44 4.17
N PRO A 125 1.11 15.44 5.03
CA PRO A 125 1.35 15.36 6.48
C PRO A 125 0.75 14.11 7.14
N GLU A 126 -0.49 13.78 6.77
CA GLU A 126 -1.19 12.59 7.30
C GLU A 126 -0.48 11.28 6.94
N LEU A 127 0.10 11.22 5.73
CA LEU A 127 0.86 10.06 5.29
C LEU A 127 2.17 9.94 6.09
N LEU A 128 2.86 11.05 6.36
CA LEU A 128 4.05 11.08 7.21
C LEU A 128 3.72 10.62 8.64
N ASN A 129 2.61 11.10 9.23
CA ASN A 129 2.21 10.72 10.58
C ASN A 129 1.93 9.22 10.66
N ARG A 130 1.16 8.69 9.70
CA ARG A 130 0.85 7.25 9.61
C ARG A 130 2.11 6.41 9.44
N LEU A 131 3.05 6.90 8.64
CA LEU A 131 4.36 6.28 8.47
C LEU A 131 5.10 6.20 9.80
N LEU A 132 5.16 7.29 10.55
CA LEU A 132 5.85 7.35 11.83
C LEU A 132 5.19 6.45 12.89
N SER A 133 3.86 6.42 12.96
CA SER A 133 3.14 5.51 13.86
C SER A 133 3.35 4.05 13.48
N ALA A 134 3.40 3.72 12.18
CA ALA A 134 3.73 2.38 11.71
C ALA A 134 5.18 2.00 12.03
N LEU A 135 6.11 2.95 11.87
CA LEU A 135 7.51 2.79 12.28
C LEU A 135 7.59 2.50 13.78
N HIS A 136 6.95 3.29 14.64
CA HIS A 136 6.95 3.08 16.09
C HIS A 136 6.33 1.74 16.48
N GLY A 137 5.12 1.42 16.01
CA GLY A 137 4.40 0.20 16.40
C GLY A 137 5.00 -1.10 15.87
N PHE A 138 5.49 -1.10 14.63
CA PHE A 138 6.02 -2.31 13.98
C PHE A 138 7.53 -2.46 14.19
N TYR A 139 8.32 -1.39 14.07
CA TYR A 139 9.78 -1.51 14.09
C TYR A 139 10.36 -1.59 15.50
N MET A 140 9.71 -1.03 16.54
CA MET A 140 10.21 -1.24 17.92
C MET A 140 10.18 -2.71 18.34
N ARG A 141 9.34 -3.54 17.72
CA ARG A 141 9.14 -4.94 18.12
C ARG A 141 9.73 -5.98 17.17
N ASN A 142 9.82 -5.69 15.86
CA ASN A 142 10.04 -6.75 14.87
C ASN A 142 11.19 -6.54 13.87
N GLU A 143 11.80 -5.36 13.76
CA GLU A 143 12.77 -5.06 12.69
C GLU A 143 14.14 -4.60 13.22
N ALA A 144 15.18 -4.76 12.40
CA ALA A 144 16.54 -4.39 12.78
C ALA A 144 16.73 -2.86 12.76
N PRO A 145 17.43 -2.27 13.75
CA PRO A 145 17.56 -0.81 13.91
C PRO A 145 18.20 -0.12 12.71
N ALA A 146 19.08 -0.81 11.97
CA ALA A 146 19.69 -0.29 10.75
C ALA A 146 18.66 0.01 9.64
N VAL A 147 17.60 -0.80 9.52
CA VAL A 147 16.57 -0.66 8.48
C VAL A 147 15.68 0.54 8.77
N THR A 148 15.27 0.69 10.03
CA THR A 148 14.50 1.85 10.49
C THR A 148 15.25 3.14 10.16
N LEU A 149 16.57 3.15 10.40
CA LEU A 149 17.42 4.29 10.15
C LEU A 149 17.49 4.63 8.64
N GLU A 150 17.63 3.64 7.77
CA GLU A 150 17.58 3.86 6.31
C GLU A 150 16.23 4.40 5.83
N VAL A 151 15.12 3.90 6.36
CA VAL A 151 13.78 4.40 6.02
C VAL A 151 13.61 5.85 6.47
N LEU A 152 14.02 6.19 7.70
CA LEU A 152 13.98 7.57 8.20
C LEU A 152 14.88 8.50 7.39
N ARG A 153 16.05 8.03 6.92
CA ARG A 153 16.94 8.80 6.02
C ARG A 153 16.27 9.04 4.67
N SER A 154 15.63 8.00 4.10
CA SER A 154 14.92 8.12 2.82
C SER A 154 13.75 9.10 2.92
N LEU A 155 12.96 9.05 3.99
CA LEU A 155 11.88 10.01 4.26
C LEU A 155 12.40 11.44 4.36
N ALA A 156 13.50 11.65 5.09
CA ALA A 156 14.13 12.97 5.23
C ALA A 156 14.78 13.50 3.94
N SER A 157 14.83 12.70 2.87
CA SER A 157 15.33 13.12 1.56
C SER A 157 14.22 13.60 0.61
N VAL A 158 12.95 13.43 0.98
CA VAL A 158 11.81 13.82 0.14
C VAL A 158 11.65 15.34 0.12
N ARG A 159 11.45 15.93 -1.06
CA ARG A 159 11.37 17.41 -1.22
C ARG A 159 10.32 18.10 -0.34
N ARG A 160 9.22 17.41 -0.02
CA ARG A 160 8.11 17.94 0.81
C ARG A 160 8.25 17.58 2.29
N PHE A 161 9.35 16.94 2.68
CA PHE A 161 9.59 16.51 4.05
C PHE A 161 9.52 17.67 5.04
N ASP A 162 10.22 18.78 4.75
CA ASP A 162 10.25 19.94 5.65
C ASP A 162 8.85 20.53 5.87
N MET A 163 8.00 20.52 4.84
CA MET A 163 6.60 20.94 4.95
C MET A 163 5.80 19.97 5.82
N ALA A 164 5.97 18.66 5.63
CA ALA A 164 5.24 17.65 6.39
C ALA A 164 5.64 17.64 7.88
N VAL A 165 6.93 17.87 8.20
CA VAL A 165 7.44 17.98 9.57
C VAL A 165 6.80 19.15 10.34
N MET A 166 6.43 20.23 9.67
CA MET A 166 5.75 21.37 10.32
C MET A 166 4.39 21.02 10.91
N PHE A 167 3.74 19.97 10.39
CA PHE A 167 2.44 19.49 10.86
C PHE A 167 2.54 18.37 11.90
N LEU A 168 3.75 17.98 12.31
CA LEU A 168 3.93 17.02 13.40
C LEU A 168 3.43 17.61 14.72
N SER A 169 2.46 16.93 15.32
CA SER A 169 1.90 17.30 16.61
C SER A 169 2.72 16.71 17.77
N ALA A 170 2.40 17.12 18.99
CA ALA A 170 3.11 16.69 20.19
C ALA A 170 3.18 15.16 20.40
N PRO A 171 2.11 14.37 20.20
CA PRO A 171 2.19 12.91 20.29
C PRO A 171 3.15 12.30 19.26
N GLU A 172 3.11 12.68 17.98
CA GLU A 172 4.02 12.11 16.99
C GLU A 172 5.50 12.46 17.29
N LYS A 173 5.76 13.67 17.78
CA LYS A 173 7.09 14.07 18.25
C LYS A 173 7.56 13.25 19.46
N LYS A 174 6.65 12.84 20.33
CA LYS A 174 6.97 11.95 21.45
C LYS A 174 7.34 10.55 20.94
N ASP A 175 6.55 9.99 20.03
CA ASP A 175 6.80 8.67 19.45
C ASP A 175 8.14 8.65 18.67
N LEU A 176 8.42 9.72 17.91
CA LEU A 176 9.70 9.91 17.23
C LEU A 176 10.88 9.96 18.21
N LYS A 177 10.76 10.64 19.35
CA LYS A 177 11.81 10.68 20.39
C LYS A 177 12.09 9.29 20.94
N GLU A 178 11.04 8.54 21.28
CA GLU A 178 11.18 7.16 21.78
C GLU A 178 11.84 6.26 20.73
N LEU A 179 11.50 6.44 19.44
CA LEU A 179 12.11 5.71 18.34
C LEU A 179 13.59 6.06 18.18
N PHE A 180 13.96 7.35 18.21
CA PHE A 180 15.35 7.78 18.11
C PHE A 180 16.20 7.35 19.32
N ASP A 181 15.64 7.41 20.54
CA ASP A 181 16.29 6.92 21.76
C ASP A 181 16.59 5.41 21.66
N PHE A 182 15.66 4.63 21.10
CA PHE A 182 15.88 3.21 20.85
C PHE A 182 16.98 2.97 19.81
N LEU A 183 16.97 3.72 18.70
CA LEU A 183 17.99 3.62 17.66
C LEU A 183 19.39 4.00 18.17
N GLN A 184 19.49 5.01 19.02
CA GLN A 184 20.75 5.46 19.60
C GLN A 184 21.34 4.45 20.59
N ARG A 185 20.49 3.69 21.30
CA ARG A 185 20.92 2.58 22.17
C ARG A 185 21.33 1.34 21.38
N ALA A 186 20.70 1.10 20.24
CA ALA A 186 20.89 -0.12 19.45
C ALA A 186 21.97 -0.02 18.36
N ALA A 187 22.35 1.19 17.91
CA ALA A 187 23.35 1.41 16.87
C ALA A 187 24.35 2.51 17.24
N PRO A 188 25.68 2.25 17.22
CA PRO A 188 26.70 3.22 17.60
C PRO A 188 27.00 4.29 16.54
N GLU A 189 26.25 4.39 15.43
CA GLU A 189 26.31 5.52 14.48
C GLU A 189 25.66 6.81 15.04
N GLY A 190 25.94 7.14 16.30
CA GLY A 190 25.25 8.21 17.04
C GLY A 190 25.28 9.58 16.35
N SER A 191 26.34 9.88 15.58
CA SER A 191 26.45 11.13 14.83
C SER A 191 25.42 11.26 13.70
N SER A 192 25.03 10.15 13.06
CA SER A 192 24.04 10.18 11.99
C SER A 192 22.61 10.20 12.52
N VAL A 193 22.37 9.52 13.65
CA VAL A 193 21.07 9.51 14.33
C VAL A 193 20.72 10.91 14.84
N ALA A 194 21.65 11.58 15.51
CA ALA A 194 21.42 12.93 16.05
C ALA A 194 21.18 13.99 14.96
N ALA A 195 21.86 13.89 13.81
CA ALA A 195 21.62 14.77 12.67
C ALA A 195 20.22 14.57 12.08
N LEU A 196 19.76 13.32 12.03
CA LEU A 196 18.42 12.97 11.55
C LEU A 196 17.34 13.44 12.53
N GLN A 197 17.54 13.22 13.83
CA GLN A 197 16.63 13.67 14.88
C GLN A 197 16.34 15.18 14.78
N LYS A 198 17.39 16.00 14.57
CA LYS A 198 17.24 17.44 14.33
C LYS A 198 16.39 17.77 13.09
N LYS A 199 16.50 16.98 12.00
CA LYS A 199 15.69 17.18 10.79
C LYS A 199 14.20 16.89 11.03
N TYR A 200 13.87 15.97 11.93
CA TYR A 200 12.48 15.67 12.31
C TYR A 200 11.91 16.66 13.34
N GLY A 201 12.71 17.63 13.81
CA GLY A 201 12.27 18.67 14.74
C GLY A 201 12.05 18.17 16.18
N VAL A 202 12.81 17.16 16.60
CA VAL A 202 12.73 16.48 17.91
C VAL A 202 14.06 16.43 18.64
#